data_AF-A0A7S2JLN3-F1
#
_entry.id   AF-A0A7S2JLN3-F1
#
_cell.length_a   1.000
_cell.length_b   1.000
_cell.length_c   1.000
_cell.angle_alpha   90.00
_cell.angle_beta   90.00
_cell.angle_gamma   90.00
#
_symmetry.space_group_name_H-M   'P 1'
#
loop_
_entity.id
_entity.type
_entity.pdbx_description
1 polymer ?
#
loop_
_entity_poly.entity_id
_entity_poly.type
_entity_poly.pdbx_seq_one_letter_code
_entity_poly.pdbx_strand_id
1 'polypeptide(L)'
;DVLASELGARGSALSDVRVGELREELRPLFAALPKNHHGLLGHSAARYALHRHFVHKRAMYVKGLQLEGQAWSSSSSPVEILEDKVPAFLQSLLEEKMRDGFDLRGLALFAATLEHFIHTEAVEHLKHAYRVSGLAIDEVISQSKVPDVLAAYMMLFINWPLGSNLQSAMQEFRQRLPEIIEFLKEVQDEVLQRDIGQQKAPVPFKVMRHIVEAIGQKYGVRQDRDCQAMASTLAAKESRRARGRVELSEFRGAGPNFREGAPYLLAAGAAERVPGTSGA
;
A
#
# COMPACT_ATOMS: atom_id res chain seq x y z
N ASP A 1 23.00 -17.33 -4.16
CA ASP A 1 21.91 -16.53 -4.75
C ASP A 1 21.05 -16.01 -3.60
N VAL A 2 21.27 -14.78 -3.13
CA VAL A 2 20.73 -14.27 -1.84
C VAL A 2 19.21 -14.15 -1.88
N LEU A 3 18.63 -13.81 -3.03
CA LEU A 3 17.19 -13.80 -3.24
C LEU A 3 16.56 -15.18 -3.13
N ALA A 4 17.21 -16.18 -3.75
CA ALA A 4 16.82 -17.57 -3.59
C ALA A 4 17.14 -18.11 -2.20
N SER A 5 18.05 -17.48 -1.43
CA SER A 5 18.33 -17.83 -0.04
C SER A 5 17.28 -17.28 0.92
N GLU A 6 16.84 -16.04 0.72
CA GLU A 6 15.74 -15.43 1.49
C GLU A 6 14.41 -16.14 1.22
N LEU A 7 14.12 -16.44 -0.05
CA LEU A 7 12.94 -17.23 -0.42
C LEU A 7 13.10 -18.73 -0.10
N GLY A 8 14.32 -19.25 -0.21
CA GLY A 8 14.63 -20.68 -0.06
C GLY A 8 14.80 -21.14 1.38
N ALA A 9 15.12 -20.25 2.33
CA ALA A 9 15.22 -20.60 3.75
C ALA A 9 13.87 -21.03 4.36
N ARG A 10 12.74 -20.86 3.66
CA ARG A 10 11.38 -21.20 4.17
C ARG A 10 10.46 -21.98 3.22
N GLY A 11 10.94 -22.46 2.07
CA GLY A 11 10.17 -23.38 1.21
C GLY A 11 10.37 -23.18 -0.29
N SER A 12 11.45 -23.74 -0.85
CA SER A 12 11.91 -23.46 -2.22
C SER A 12 10.90 -23.84 -3.33
N ALA A 13 10.11 -24.90 -3.13
CA ALA A 13 9.16 -25.36 -4.15
C ALA A 13 7.98 -24.39 -4.33
N LEU A 14 7.45 -23.81 -3.24
CA LEU A 14 6.37 -22.84 -3.30
C LEU A 14 6.87 -21.50 -3.86
N SER A 15 8.10 -21.11 -3.54
CA SER A 15 8.71 -19.91 -4.14
C SER A 15 8.96 -20.08 -5.64
N ASP A 16 9.37 -21.26 -6.10
CA ASP A 16 9.61 -21.51 -7.54
C ASP A 16 8.30 -21.48 -8.34
N VAL A 17 7.21 -22.04 -7.79
CA VAL A 17 5.88 -21.94 -8.41
C VAL A 17 5.43 -20.49 -8.51
N ARG A 18 5.52 -19.71 -7.41
CA ARG A 18 5.09 -18.31 -7.40
C ARG A 18 5.94 -17.44 -8.34
N VAL A 19 7.24 -17.66 -8.40
CA VAL A 19 8.12 -16.98 -9.36
C VAL A 19 7.72 -17.35 -10.80
N GLY A 20 7.35 -18.61 -11.06
CA GLY A 20 6.80 -19.05 -12.34
C GLY A 20 5.55 -18.27 -12.74
N GLU A 21 4.56 -18.19 -11.86
CA GLU A 21 3.34 -17.39 -12.07
C GLU A 21 3.65 -15.92 -12.36
N LEU A 22 4.52 -15.31 -11.55
CA LEU A 22 4.91 -13.92 -11.73
C LEU A 22 5.64 -13.68 -13.06
N ARG A 23 6.39 -14.66 -13.58
CA ARG A 23 6.99 -14.58 -14.92
C ARG A 23 5.92 -14.53 -16.01
N GLU A 24 4.87 -15.35 -15.90
CA GLU A 24 3.73 -15.31 -16.83
C GLU A 24 3.02 -13.96 -16.76
N GLU A 25 2.76 -13.47 -15.55
CA GLU A 25 2.09 -12.20 -15.31
C GLU A 25 2.89 -10.98 -15.82
N LEU A 26 4.21 -10.99 -15.63
CA LEU A 26 5.09 -9.88 -16.02
C LEU A 26 5.53 -9.95 -17.48
N ARG A 27 5.38 -11.09 -18.16
CA ARG A 27 5.85 -11.27 -19.54
C ARG A 27 5.33 -10.20 -20.51
N PRO A 28 4.03 -9.83 -20.55
CA PRO A 28 3.55 -8.83 -21.49
C PRO A 28 4.20 -7.46 -21.26
N LEU A 29 4.38 -7.09 -20.00
CA LEU A 29 4.99 -5.82 -19.60
C LEU A 29 6.49 -5.82 -19.88
N PHE A 30 7.17 -6.95 -19.62
CA PHE A 30 8.55 -7.14 -19.99
C PHE A 30 8.72 -7.02 -21.51
N ALA A 31 7.88 -7.65 -22.34
CA ALA A 31 8.01 -7.57 -23.79
C ALA A 31 7.85 -6.14 -24.34
N ALA A 32 6.96 -5.34 -23.75
CA ALA A 32 6.64 -3.98 -24.21
C ALA A 32 7.68 -2.91 -23.83
N LEU A 33 8.46 -3.14 -22.77
CA LEU A 33 9.37 -2.13 -22.23
C LEU A 33 10.73 -2.11 -22.95
N PRO A 34 11.37 -0.93 -23.08
CA PRO A 34 12.67 -0.81 -23.74
C PRO A 34 13.73 -1.62 -23.00
N LYS A 35 14.56 -2.34 -23.76
CA LYS A 35 15.72 -3.05 -23.24
C LYS A 35 16.98 -2.24 -23.45
N ASN A 36 17.95 -2.41 -22.56
CA ASN A 36 19.30 -1.89 -22.74
C ASN A 36 20.08 -2.74 -23.76
N HIS A 37 21.34 -2.37 -23.98
CA HIS A 37 22.24 -3.05 -24.92
C HIS A 37 22.50 -4.54 -24.58
N HIS A 38 22.21 -4.98 -23.35
CA HIS A 38 22.29 -6.38 -22.93
C HIS A 38 20.98 -7.15 -23.12
N GLY A 39 19.93 -6.54 -23.66
CA GLY A 39 18.61 -7.18 -23.73
C GLY A 39 17.88 -7.25 -22.39
N LEU A 40 18.31 -6.45 -21.40
CA LEU A 40 17.76 -6.41 -20.03
C LEU A 40 16.94 -5.12 -19.81
N LEU A 41 16.03 -5.13 -18.86
CA LEU A 41 15.36 -3.91 -18.40
C LEU A 41 16.32 -3.09 -17.54
N GLY A 42 16.61 -1.85 -17.94
CA GLY A 42 17.30 -0.91 -17.06
C GLY A 42 16.47 -0.60 -15.80
N HIS A 43 17.13 -0.06 -14.77
CA HIS A 43 16.53 0.23 -13.46
C HIS A 43 15.19 0.98 -13.52
N SER A 44 15.09 2.03 -14.34
CA SER A 44 13.86 2.82 -14.48
C SER A 44 12.71 2.01 -15.09
N ALA A 45 12.99 1.23 -16.14
CA ALA A 45 12.00 0.37 -16.79
C ALA A 45 11.57 -0.79 -15.87
N ALA A 46 12.48 -1.35 -15.08
CA ALA A 46 12.16 -2.37 -14.09
C ALA A 46 11.29 -1.80 -12.94
N ARG A 47 11.65 -0.61 -12.40
CA ARG A 47 10.82 0.10 -11.41
C ARG A 47 9.42 0.37 -11.95
N TYR A 48 9.31 0.87 -13.18
CA TYR A 48 8.03 1.04 -13.86
C TYR A 48 7.23 -0.27 -13.95
N ALA A 49 7.90 -1.36 -14.35
CA ALA A 49 7.25 -2.65 -14.52
C ALA A 49 6.66 -3.16 -13.19
N LEU A 50 7.45 -3.11 -12.13
CA LEU A 50 7.05 -3.53 -10.79
C LEU A 50 5.95 -2.63 -10.23
N HIS A 51 6.11 -1.30 -10.32
CA HIS A 51 5.09 -0.34 -9.93
C HIS A 51 3.76 -0.65 -10.61
N ARG A 52 3.77 -0.81 -11.93
CA ARG A 52 2.57 -1.10 -12.72
C ARG A 52 1.95 -2.45 -12.36
N HIS A 53 2.77 -3.46 -12.06
CA HIS A 53 2.30 -4.75 -11.58
C HIS A 53 1.56 -4.62 -10.24
N PHE A 54 2.19 -3.99 -9.23
CA PHE A 54 1.59 -3.83 -7.90
C PHE A 54 0.34 -2.93 -7.89
N VAL A 55 0.33 -1.86 -8.69
CA VAL A 55 -0.86 -1.01 -8.84
C VAL A 55 -1.98 -1.77 -9.55
N HIS A 56 -1.74 -2.46 -10.66
CA HIS A 56 -2.85 -3.12 -11.36
C HIS A 56 -3.34 -4.41 -10.68
N LYS A 57 -2.46 -5.16 -10.04
CA LYS A 57 -2.80 -6.46 -9.45
C LYS A 57 -3.22 -6.37 -8.00
N ARG A 58 -2.67 -5.41 -7.26
CA ARG A 58 -2.87 -5.28 -5.82
C ARG A 58 -3.36 -3.89 -5.41
N ALA A 59 -3.55 -2.98 -6.37
CA ALA A 59 -3.94 -1.59 -6.15
C ALA A 59 -3.11 -0.90 -5.06
N MET A 60 -1.83 -1.25 -5.05
CA MET A 60 -0.93 -0.99 -3.95
C MET A 60 0.29 -0.21 -4.44
N TYR A 61 0.64 0.84 -3.70
CA TYR A 61 1.86 1.61 -3.92
C TYR A 61 2.96 1.09 -2.99
N VAL A 62 4.10 0.72 -3.58
CA VAL A 62 5.25 0.19 -2.86
C VAL A 62 6.33 1.28 -2.80
N LYS A 63 6.75 1.67 -1.58
CA LYS A 63 7.81 2.66 -1.35
C LYS A 63 9.10 2.23 -2.05
N GLY A 64 9.72 3.13 -2.80
CA GLY A 64 10.95 2.88 -3.55
C GLY A 64 10.74 2.37 -4.99
N LEU A 65 9.49 2.09 -5.39
CA LEU A 65 9.12 1.81 -6.78
C LEU A 65 8.44 3.00 -7.49
N GLN A 66 8.25 4.14 -6.81
CA GLN A 66 7.67 5.33 -7.42
C GLN A 66 8.56 5.89 -8.55
N LEU A 67 7.93 6.33 -9.63
CA LEU A 67 8.61 6.92 -10.79
C LEU A 67 9.06 8.36 -10.47
N GLU A 68 10.24 8.74 -10.97
CA GLU A 68 10.75 10.12 -10.85
C GLU A 68 9.72 11.13 -11.41
N GLY A 69 9.41 12.16 -10.62
CA GLY A 69 8.39 13.16 -10.93
C GLY A 69 7.09 13.05 -10.12
N GLN A 70 6.87 11.94 -9.41
CA GLN A 70 5.90 11.90 -8.29
C GLN A 70 6.63 12.38 -7.04
N ALA A 71 6.42 13.65 -6.68
CA ALA A 71 7.21 14.40 -5.71
C ALA A 71 7.46 13.63 -4.40
N TRP A 72 8.75 13.56 -4.05
CA TRP A 72 9.37 12.85 -2.93
C TRP A 72 9.12 13.49 -1.56
N SER A 73 8.07 14.30 -1.42
CA SER A 73 7.81 15.02 -0.19
C SER A 73 6.32 15.29 -0.12
N SER A 74 5.64 14.43 0.65
CA SER A 74 4.28 14.61 1.12
C SER A 74 3.14 14.13 0.21
N SER A 75 3.34 13.06 -0.55
CA SER A 75 2.19 12.31 -1.09
C SER A 75 1.50 11.57 0.05
N SER A 76 0.39 12.11 0.53
CA SER A 76 -0.59 11.45 1.39
C SER A 76 -1.28 10.28 0.68
N SER A 77 -0.50 9.27 0.27
CA SER A 77 -1.05 7.94 0.07
C SER A 77 -1.06 7.27 1.45
N PRO A 78 -2.20 7.13 2.13
CA PRO A 78 -2.28 6.63 3.51
C PRO A 78 -1.84 5.18 3.72
N VAL A 79 -1.25 4.52 2.72
CA VAL A 79 -0.66 3.20 2.90
C VAL A 79 0.77 3.18 2.37
N GLU A 80 1.64 3.75 3.18
CA GLU A 80 3.06 3.46 3.14
C GLU A 80 3.26 2.09 3.78
N ILE A 81 3.12 1.02 2.97
CA ILE A 81 3.08 -0.33 3.52
C ILE A 81 4.42 -0.70 4.17
N LEU A 82 5.55 -0.31 3.57
CA LEU A 82 6.87 -0.77 3.98
C LEU A 82 7.59 0.19 4.94
N GLU A 83 7.84 -0.26 6.17
CA GLU A 83 8.72 0.40 7.15
C GLU A 83 10.16 0.59 6.62
N ASP A 84 10.92 1.51 7.22
CA ASP A 84 12.23 2.02 6.76
C ASP A 84 13.34 0.97 6.52
N LYS A 85 13.19 -0.27 6.99
CA LYS A 85 14.20 -1.33 6.81
C LYS A 85 14.12 -2.05 5.45
N VAL A 86 12.93 -2.17 4.88
CA VAL A 86 12.75 -2.85 3.59
C VAL A 86 13.28 -2.01 2.41
N PRO A 87 13.07 -0.68 2.35
CA PRO A 87 13.63 0.17 1.30
C PRO A 87 15.17 0.08 1.20
N ALA A 88 15.89 0.08 2.31
CA ALA A 88 17.36 0.03 2.31
C ALA A 88 17.90 -1.31 1.79
N PHE A 89 17.27 -2.43 2.17
CA PHE A 89 17.62 -3.75 1.66
C PHE A 89 17.28 -3.90 0.16
N LEU A 90 16.11 -3.41 -0.27
CA LEU A 90 15.74 -3.44 -1.68
C LEU A 90 16.67 -2.57 -2.52
N GLN A 91 17.09 -1.43 -1.99
CA GLN A 91 18.00 -0.50 -2.66
C GLN A 91 19.40 -1.11 -2.78
N SER A 92 19.95 -1.71 -1.72
CA SER A 92 21.23 -2.39 -1.79
C SER A 92 21.18 -3.61 -2.72
N LEU A 93 20.08 -4.36 -2.72
CA LEU A 93 19.89 -5.50 -3.61
C LEU A 93 19.80 -5.07 -5.09
N LEU A 94 19.11 -3.96 -5.36
CA LEU A 94 19.00 -3.35 -6.68
C LEU A 94 20.38 -2.90 -7.19
N GLU A 95 21.17 -2.28 -6.33
CA GLU A 95 22.52 -1.79 -6.66
C GLU A 95 23.56 -2.92 -6.80
N GLU A 96 23.48 -3.97 -5.96
CA GLU A 96 24.49 -5.04 -5.90
C GLU A 96 24.25 -6.14 -6.94
N LYS A 97 23.00 -6.56 -7.16
CA LYS A 97 22.68 -7.75 -7.98
C LYS A 97 22.17 -7.44 -9.38
N MET A 98 21.78 -6.20 -9.66
CA MET A 98 21.08 -5.82 -10.89
C MET A 98 21.76 -4.66 -11.62
N ARG A 99 23.08 -4.51 -11.45
CA ARG A 99 23.89 -3.42 -12.04
C ARG A 99 23.65 -3.24 -13.55
N ASP A 100 23.49 -4.36 -14.27
CA ASP A 100 23.29 -4.39 -15.72
C ASP A 100 21.81 -4.47 -16.14
N GLY A 101 20.86 -4.50 -15.20
CA GLY A 101 19.41 -4.57 -15.45
C GLY A 101 18.77 -5.93 -15.13
N PHE A 102 17.47 -6.05 -15.41
CA PHE A 102 16.63 -7.21 -15.10
C PHE A 102 16.28 -8.02 -16.35
N ASP A 103 16.50 -9.33 -16.30
CA ASP A 103 15.82 -10.27 -17.18
C ASP A 103 14.41 -10.60 -16.62
N LEU A 104 13.60 -11.36 -17.36
CA LEU A 104 12.24 -11.68 -16.93
C LEU A 104 12.21 -12.49 -15.63
N ARG A 105 13.19 -13.40 -15.44
CA ARG A 105 13.26 -14.21 -14.21
C ARG A 105 13.64 -13.35 -13.02
N GLY A 106 14.64 -12.48 -13.16
CA GLY A 106 15.07 -11.54 -12.13
C GLY A 106 13.97 -10.56 -11.74
N LEU A 107 13.20 -10.07 -12.70
CA LEU A 107 12.05 -9.19 -12.43
C LEU A 107 10.97 -9.91 -11.59
N ALA A 108 10.65 -11.15 -11.95
CA ALA A 108 9.68 -11.96 -11.22
C ALA A 108 10.18 -12.35 -9.81
N LEU A 109 11.47 -12.66 -9.67
CA LEU A 109 12.09 -12.96 -8.39
C LEU A 109 12.03 -11.75 -7.44
N PHE A 110 12.29 -10.55 -7.97
CA PHE A 110 12.19 -9.32 -7.22
C PHE A 110 10.75 -9.01 -6.81
N ALA A 111 9.78 -9.21 -7.72
CA ALA A 111 8.36 -9.10 -7.40
C ALA A 111 7.94 -10.08 -6.28
N ALA A 112 8.37 -11.35 -6.36
CA ALA A 112 8.10 -12.35 -5.32
C ALA A 112 8.68 -11.95 -3.95
N THR A 113 9.88 -11.37 -3.96
CA THR A 113 10.55 -10.88 -2.76
C THR A 113 9.76 -9.72 -2.12
N LEU A 114 9.26 -8.78 -2.93
CA LEU A 114 8.39 -7.71 -2.46
C LEU A 114 7.08 -8.25 -1.88
N GLU A 115 6.43 -9.20 -2.57
CA GLU A 115 5.23 -9.86 -2.03
C GLU A 115 5.52 -10.53 -0.69
N HIS A 116 6.67 -11.20 -0.55
CA HIS A 116 7.08 -11.82 0.70
C HIS A 116 7.24 -10.81 1.84
N PHE A 117 7.87 -9.67 1.59
CA PHE A 117 8.01 -8.62 2.61
C PHE A 117 6.65 -8.06 3.04
N ILE A 118 5.77 -7.80 2.09
CA ILE A 118 4.41 -7.28 2.36
C ILE A 118 3.61 -8.27 3.22
N HIS A 119 3.71 -9.57 2.91
CA HIS A 119 3.09 -10.61 3.74
C HIS A 119 3.69 -10.69 5.13
N THR A 120 5.02 -10.59 5.25
CA THR A 120 5.71 -10.66 6.53
C THR A 120 5.34 -9.48 7.43
N GLU A 121 5.30 -8.28 6.88
CA GLU A 121 4.92 -7.06 7.59
C GLU A 121 3.47 -7.06 8.05
N ALA A 122 2.54 -7.50 7.20
CA ALA A 122 1.14 -7.67 7.61
C ALA A 122 1.01 -8.62 8.82
N VAL A 123 1.80 -9.70 8.85
CA VAL A 123 1.83 -10.61 10.00
C VAL A 123 2.45 -9.96 11.24
N GLU A 124 3.51 -9.17 11.10
CA GLU A 124 4.10 -8.45 12.24
C GLU A 124 3.18 -7.37 12.80
N HIS A 125 2.47 -6.61 11.95
CA HIS A 125 1.41 -5.70 12.37
C HIS A 125 0.29 -6.42 13.12
N LEU A 126 -0.14 -7.59 12.64
CA LEU A 126 -1.14 -8.40 13.34
C LEU A 126 -0.65 -8.85 14.72
N LYS A 127 0.59 -9.34 14.82
CA LYS A 127 1.19 -9.70 16.11
C LYS A 127 1.26 -8.51 17.06
N HIS A 128 1.61 -7.33 16.55
CA HIS A 128 1.63 -6.11 17.33
C HIS A 128 0.21 -5.74 17.80
N ALA A 129 -0.78 -5.79 16.92
CA ALA A 129 -2.20 -5.55 17.25
C ALA A 129 -2.70 -6.45 18.39
N TYR A 130 -2.32 -7.74 18.38
CA TYR A 130 -2.58 -8.66 19.49
C TYR A 130 -1.96 -8.18 20.81
N ARG A 131 -0.67 -7.82 20.79
CA ARG A 131 0.05 -7.37 22.00
C ARG A 131 -0.57 -6.11 22.61
N VAL A 132 -0.87 -5.10 21.79
CA VAL A 132 -1.49 -3.85 22.29
C VAL A 132 -2.93 -4.07 22.77
N SER A 133 -3.61 -5.09 22.24
CA SER A 133 -4.92 -5.52 22.72
C SER A 133 -4.87 -6.40 23.99
N GLY A 134 -3.67 -6.70 24.50
CA GLY A 134 -3.47 -7.55 25.69
C GLY A 134 -3.68 -9.04 25.44
N LEU A 135 -3.55 -9.50 24.19
CA LEU A 135 -3.79 -10.89 23.76
C LEU A 135 -2.49 -11.61 23.44
N ALA A 136 -2.45 -12.93 23.65
CA ALA A 136 -1.32 -13.76 23.20
C ALA A 136 -1.45 -14.10 21.70
N ILE A 137 -0.32 -14.16 20.98
CA ILE A 137 -0.28 -14.32 19.50
C ILE A 137 -0.89 -15.66 19.04
N ASP A 138 -0.89 -16.67 19.89
CA ASP A 138 -1.46 -18.00 19.66
C ASP A 138 -2.84 -18.19 20.31
N GLU A 139 -3.38 -17.14 20.93
CA GLU A 139 -4.69 -17.16 21.57
C GLU A 139 -5.81 -17.29 20.53
N VAL A 140 -6.72 -18.21 20.80
CA VAL A 140 -7.98 -18.31 20.05
C VAL A 140 -8.96 -17.31 20.66
N ILE A 141 -9.36 -16.31 19.88
CA ILE A 141 -10.14 -15.18 20.39
C ILE A 141 -11.64 -15.36 20.10
N SER A 142 -12.51 -14.78 20.92
CA SER A 142 -13.93 -14.72 20.57
C SER A 142 -14.17 -13.81 19.36
N GLN A 143 -15.20 -14.10 18.56
CA GLN A 143 -15.57 -13.23 17.43
C GLN A 143 -15.85 -11.78 17.85
N SER A 144 -16.29 -11.54 19.10
CA SER A 144 -16.49 -10.20 19.64
C SER A 144 -15.22 -9.38 19.79
N LYS A 145 -14.03 -10.02 19.86
CA LYS A 145 -12.73 -9.36 19.97
C LYS A 145 -12.11 -9.04 18.62
N VAL A 146 -12.56 -9.69 17.54
CA VAL A 146 -12.04 -9.49 16.19
C VAL A 146 -12.07 -8.01 15.77
N PRO A 147 -13.19 -7.25 15.94
CA PRO A 147 -13.22 -5.85 15.51
C PRO A 147 -12.24 -4.94 16.26
N ASP A 148 -11.90 -5.26 17.52
CA ASP A 148 -10.91 -4.51 18.29
C ASP A 148 -9.50 -4.76 17.76
N VAL A 149 -9.16 -6.03 17.52
CA VAL A 149 -7.84 -6.41 16.98
C VAL A 149 -7.67 -5.87 15.57
N LEU A 150 -8.70 -5.93 14.71
CA LEU A 150 -8.64 -5.38 13.35
C LEU A 150 -8.53 -3.86 13.33
N ALA A 151 -9.18 -3.15 14.26
CA ALA A 151 -9.01 -1.70 14.39
C ALA A 151 -7.58 -1.36 14.81
N ALA A 152 -7.01 -2.06 15.80
CA ALA A 152 -5.62 -1.86 16.22
C ALA A 152 -4.62 -2.20 15.09
N TYR A 153 -4.86 -3.29 14.36
CA TYR A 153 -4.09 -3.65 13.16
C TYR A 153 -4.14 -2.52 12.13
N MET A 154 -5.33 -2.02 11.83
CA MET A 154 -5.52 -1.00 10.81
C MET A 154 -4.86 0.33 11.21
N MET A 155 -4.92 0.69 12.49
CA MET A 155 -4.20 1.84 13.03
C MET A 155 -2.69 1.71 12.79
N LEU A 156 -2.09 0.54 13.06
CA LEU A 156 -0.67 0.30 12.75
C LEU A 156 -0.39 0.36 11.25
N PHE A 157 -1.25 -0.28 10.44
CA PHE A 157 -1.10 -0.38 9.00
C PHE A 157 -1.08 0.97 8.28
N ILE A 158 -1.81 1.98 8.79
CA ILE A 158 -1.83 3.34 8.23
C ILE A 158 -0.99 4.34 9.04
N ASN A 159 -0.14 3.86 9.95
CA ASN A 159 0.67 4.69 10.85
C ASN A 159 -0.15 5.68 11.70
N TRP A 160 -1.35 5.29 12.11
CA TRP A 160 -2.18 6.07 13.02
C TRP A 160 -1.55 6.16 14.42
N PRO A 161 -1.50 7.35 15.04
CA PRO A 161 -0.91 7.51 16.36
C PRO A 161 -1.73 6.78 17.43
N LEU A 162 -1.11 5.80 18.09
CA LEU A 162 -1.75 5.06 19.19
C LEU A 162 -1.90 5.91 20.47
N GLY A 163 -1.07 6.96 20.61
CA GLY A 163 -1.02 7.80 21.81
C GLY A 163 -0.65 7.02 23.08
N SER A 164 -0.85 7.64 24.25
CA SER A 164 -0.65 6.99 25.55
C SER A 164 -1.87 6.19 26.04
N ASN A 165 -3.05 6.44 25.48
CA ASN A 165 -4.29 5.73 25.81
C ASN A 165 -4.87 5.10 24.53
N LEU A 166 -4.64 3.80 24.38
CA LEU A 166 -5.11 3.02 23.23
C LEU A 166 -6.63 3.09 23.06
N GLN A 167 -7.40 3.04 24.14
CA GLN A 167 -8.86 3.02 24.06
C GLN A 167 -9.42 4.33 23.51
N SER A 168 -8.86 5.46 23.96
CA SER A 168 -9.21 6.78 23.41
C SER A 168 -8.81 6.90 21.94
N ALA A 169 -7.61 6.43 21.57
CA ALA A 169 -7.15 6.46 20.18
C ALA A 169 -8.01 5.57 19.26
N MET A 170 -8.42 4.39 19.72
CA MET A 170 -9.32 3.50 18.99
C MET A 170 -10.72 4.11 18.84
N GLN A 171 -11.22 4.82 19.85
CA GLN A 171 -12.50 5.52 19.78
C GLN A 171 -12.43 6.66 18.76
N GLU A 172 -11.37 7.47 18.78
CA GLU A 172 -11.15 8.53 17.81
C GLU A 172 -11.03 7.98 16.39
N PHE A 173 -10.25 6.91 16.20
CA PHE A 173 -10.10 6.23 14.92
C PHE A 173 -11.45 5.78 14.36
N ARG A 174 -12.29 5.11 15.16
CA ARG A 174 -13.63 4.67 14.74
C ARG A 174 -14.56 5.81 14.38
N GLN A 175 -14.47 6.93 15.10
CA GLN A 175 -15.30 8.10 14.84
C GLN A 175 -14.87 8.87 13.59
N ARG A 176 -13.56 8.94 13.34
CA ARG A 176 -13.00 9.68 12.20
C ARG A 176 -12.97 8.91 10.90
N LEU A 177 -12.89 7.59 10.97
CA LEU A 177 -12.78 6.71 9.81
C LEU A 177 -13.87 5.61 9.83
N PRO A 178 -15.16 5.96 9.95
CA PRO A 178 -16.26 4.99 10.00
C PRO A 178 -16.29 4.10 8.76
N GLU A 179 -15.94 4.66 7.60
CA GLU A 179 -15.90 3.93 6.34
C GLU A 179 -14.81 2.82 6.35
N ILE A 180 -13.68 3.04 7.04
CA ILE A 180 -12.67 2.00 7.25
C ILE A 180 -13.18 0.92 8.19
N ILE A 181 -13.97 1.26 9.20
CA ILE A 181 -14.58 0.25 10.08
C ILE A 181 -15.57 -0.63 9.32
N GLU A 182 -16.36 -0.04 8.43
CA GLU A 182 -17.26 -0.79 7.54
C GLU A 182 -16.47 -1.73 6.62
N PHE A 183 -15.38 -1.25 6.03
CA PHE A 183 -14.47 -2.08 5.22
C PHE A 183 -13.96 -3.31 5.99
N LEU A 184 -13.42 -3.08 7.19
CA LEU A 184 -12.86 -4.14 8.02
C LEU A 184 -13.93 -5.18 8.35
N LYS A 185 -15.17 -4.73 8.60
CA LYS A 185 -16.31 -5.60 8.85
C LYS A 185 -16.70 -6.41 7.61
N GLU A 186 -16.72 -5.81 6.42
CA GLU A 186 -17.02 -6.56 5.19
C GLU A 186 -15.99 -7.66 4.94
N VAL A 187 -14.70 -7.34 5.10
CA VAL A 187 -13.61 -8.30 4.89
C VAL A 187 -13.59 -9.39 5.96
N GLN A 188 -13.80 -9.04 7.23
CA GLN A 188 -13.87 -10.05 8.30
C GLN A 188 -15.04 -11.01 8.05
N ASP A 189 -16.22 -10.50 7.70
CA ASP A 189 -17.44 -11.32 7.61
C ASP A 189 -17.31 -12.31 6.44
N GLU A 190 -16.71 -11.89 5.32
CA GLU A 190 -16.39 -12.76 4.19
C GLU A 190 -15.41 -13.89 4.57
N VAL A 191 -14.32 -13.56 5.27
CA VAL A 191 -13.29 -14.56 5.63
C VAL A 191 -13.78 -15.49 6.73
N LEU A 192 -14.50 -14.99 7.73
CA LEU A 192 -15.09 -15.83 8.78
C LEU A 192 -16.10 -16.81 8.17
N GLN A 193 -16.95 -16.34 7.25
CA GLN A 193 -17.89 -17.20 6.53
C GLN A 193 -17.18 -18.30 5.73
N ARG A 194 -16.06 -17.99 5.08
CA ARG A 194 -15.27 -18.92 4.28
C ARG A 194 -14.52 -19.95 5.12
N ASP A 195 -13.89 -19.52 6.20
CA ASP A 195 -12.89 -20.33 6.92
C ASP A 195 -13.48 -21.10 8.11
N ILE A 196 -14.51 -20.56 8.78
CA ILE A 196 -15.12 -21.17 9.98
C ILE A 196 -16.66 -21.25 9.93
N GLY A 197 -17.30 -20.67 8.92
CA GLY A 197 -18.75 -20.70 8.73
C GLY A 197 -19.54 -19.75 9.64
N GLN A 198 -20.87 -19.92 9.69
CA GLN A 198 -21.80 -19.02 10.42
C GLN A 198 -21.83 -19.22 11.94
N GLN A 199 -21.06 -20.16 12.48
CA GLN A 199 -21.07 -20.41 13.91
C GLN A 199 -20.27 -19.33 14.64
N LYS A 200 -20.69 -18.94 15.85
CA LYS A 200 -19.91 -18.09 16.78
C LYS A 200 -18.70 -18.82 17.35
N ALA A 201 -17.97 -19.55 16.50
CA ALA A 201 -16.81 -20.31 16.88
C ALA A 201 -15.65 -19.36 17.23
N PRO A 202 -14.82 -19.73 18.22
CA PRO A 202 -13.58 -19.03 18.49
C PRO A 202 -12.69 -18.94 17.24
N VAL A 203 -12.02 -17.80 17.07
CA VAL A 203 -11.24 -17.44 15.89
C VAL A 203 -9.76 -17.68 16.17
N PRO A 204 -9.12 -18.67 15.52
CA PRO A 204 -7.69 -18.92 15.72
C PRO A 204 -6.86 -17.87 14.98
N PHE A 205 -5.61 -17.66 15.43
CA PHE A 205 -4.68 -16.71 14.80
C PHE A 205 -4.51 -16.92 13.29
N LYS A 206 -4.57 -18.18 12.82
CA LYS A 206 -4.50 -18.49 11.39
C LYS A 206 -5.62 -17.81 10.58
N VAL A 207 -6.84 -17.74 11.12
CA VAL A 207 -7.97 -17.07 10.46
C VAL A 207 -7.78 -15.55 10.51
N MET A 208 -7.30 -15.00 11.63
CA MET A 208 -6.94 -13.58 11.72
C MET A 208 -5.87 -13.19 10.69
N ARG A 209 -4.89 -14.07 10.43
CA ARG A 209 -3.90 -13.88 9.36
C ARG A 209 -4.56 -13.80 7.99
N HIS A 210 -5.49 -14.70 7.67
CA HIS A 210 -6.20 -14.65 6.40
C HIS A 210 -7.07 -13.38 6.26
N ILE A 211 -7.61 -12.85 7.37
CA ILE A 211 -8.34 -11.57 7.38
C ILE A 211 -7.41 -10.42 7.00
N VAL A 212 -6.24 -10.29 7.65
CA VAL A 212 -5.31 -9.18 7.36
C VAL A 212 -4.67 -9.28 5.98
N GLU A 213 -4.43 -10.50 5.48
CA GLU A 213 -4.01 -10.73 4.08
C GLU A 213 -5.07 -10.24 3.09
N ALA A 214 -6.36 -10.52 3.36
CA ALA A 214 -7.47 -10.04 2.53
C ALA A 214 -7.65 -8.51 2.63
N ILE A 215 -7.44 -7.93 3.82
CA ILE A 215 -7.42 -6.47 4.02
C ILE A 215 -6.36 -5.85 3.11
N GLY A 216 -5.11 -6.32 3.16
CA GLY A 216 -4.02 -5.77 2.33
C GLY A 216 -4.31 -5.84 0.82
N GLN A 217 -4.93 -6.93 0.36
CA GLN A 217 -5.29 -7.10 -1.06
C GLN A 217 -6.42 -6.18 -1.52
N LYS A 218 -7.43 -5.96 -0.67
CA LYS A 218 -8.65 -5.22 -1.03
C LYS A 218 -8.56 -3.73 -0.71
N TYR A 219 -7.75 -3.36 0.27
CA TYR A 219 -7.63 -1.99 0.73
C TYR A 219 -7.14 -1.08 -0.40
N GLY A 220 -6.16 -1.55 -1.18
CA GLY A 220 -5.66 -0.82 -2.34
C GLY A 220 -6.76 -0.47 -3.35
N VAL A 221 -7.63 -1.44 -3.67
CA VAL A 221 -8.70 -1.26 -4.68
C VAL A 221 -9.74 -0.25 -4.19
N ARG A 222 -10.03 -0.27 -2.88
CA ARG A 222 -10.88 0.72 -2.25
C ARG A 222 -10.25 2.12 -2.30
N GLN A 223 -8.99 2.24 -1.88
CA GLN A 223 -8.29 3.51 -1.86
C GLN A 223 -8.17 4.11 -3.26
N ASP A 224 -7.93 3.29 -4.30
CA ASP A 224 -7.91 3.75 -5.68
C ASP A 224 -9.25 4.36 -6.11
N ARG A 225 -10.39 3.79 -5.69
CA ARG A 225 -11.71 4.40 -5.93
C ARG A 225 -11.86 5.75 -5.24
N ASP A 226 -11.40 5.87 -4.00
CA ASP A 226 -11.45 7.13 -3.25
C ASP A 226 -10.56 8.19 -3.93
N CYS A 227 -9.35 7.81 -4.36
CA CYS A 227 -8.46 8.67 -5.13
C CYS A 227 -9.06 9.12 -6.46
N GLN A 228 -9.69 8.20 -7.21
CA GLN A 228 -10.36 8.52 -8.48
C GLN A 228 -11.59 9.42 -8.29
N ALA A 229 -12.34 9.24 -7.21
CA ALA A 229 -13.46 10.12 -6.86
C ALA A 229 -12.96 11.52 -6.50
N MET A 230 -11.87 11.62 -5.73
CA MET A 230 -11.22 12.90 -5.42
C MET A 230 -10.68 13.59 -6.69
N ALA A 231 -10.01 12.84 -7.57
CA ALA A 231 -9.50 13.36 -8.84
C ALA A 231 -10.63 13.88 -9.73
N SER A 232 -11.72 13.11 -9.85
CA SER A 232 -12.93 13.53 -10.59
C SER A 232 -13.54 14.81 -10.03
N THR A 233 -13.56 14.96 -8.70
CA THR A 233 -14.08 16.16 -8.02
C THR A 233 -13.26 17.41 -8.36
N LEU A 234 -11.93 17.28 -8.37
CA LEU A 234 -11.03 18.38 -8.78
C LEU A 234 -11.10 18.66 -10.28
N ALA A 235 -11.19 17.64 -11.12
CA ALA A 235 -11.32 17.79 -12.57
C ALA A 235 -12.60 18.55 -12.95
N ALA A 236 -13.72 18.32 -12.23
CA ALA A 236 -14.94 19.09 -12.42
C ALA A 236 -14.82 20.59 -12.07
N LYS A 237 -13.76 20.96 -11.33
CA LYS A 237 -13.44 22.33 -10.91
C LYS A 237 -12.27 22.94 -11.68
N GLU A 238 -11.86 22.32 -12.79
CA GLU A 238 -10.76 22.78 -13.62
C GLU A 238 -10.95 24.24 -14.06
N SER A 239 -9.89 25.03 -13.94
CA SER A 239 -9.87 26.44 -14.31
C SER A 239 -10.08 26.58 -15.81
N ARG A 240 -11.05 27.41 -16.19
CA ARG A 240 -11.27 27.78 -17.60
C ARG A 240 -10.07 28.53 -18.20
N ARG A 241 -9.20 29.10 -17.36
CA ARG A 241 -8.04 29.90 -17.78
C ARG A 241 -6.76 29.09 -17.92
N ALA A 242 -6.66 27.97 -17.18
CA ALA A 242 -5.47 27.14 -17.19
C ALA A 242 -5.84 25.66 -17.10
N ARG A 243 -5.71 24.97 -18.24
CA ARG A 243 -6.01 23.55 -18.36
C ARG A 243 -5.13 22.72 -17.41
N GLY A 244 -5.71 21.71 -16.78
CA GLY A 244 -5.09 20.84 -15.79
C GLY A 244 -4.87 21.49 -14.42
N ARG A 245 -5.40 22.69 -14.17
CA ARG A 245 -5.22 23.43 -12.91
C ARG A 245 -6.56 23.76 -12.27
N VAL A 246 -6.57 23.90 -10.95
CA VAL A 246 -7.73 24.32 -10.16
C VAL A 246 -7.33 25.57 -9.37
N GLU A 247 -8.18 26.58 -9.35
CA GLU A 247 -7.95 27.78 -8.51
C GLU A 247 -7.92 27.38 -7.03
N LEU A 248 -7.03 27.99 -6.23
CA LEU A 248 -6.86 27.57 -4.83
C LEU A 248 -8.15 27.70 -4.00
N SER A 249 -9.00 28.67 -4.31
CA SER A 249 -10.32 28.82 -3.68
C SER A 249 -11.25 27.66 -4.00
N GLU A 250 -11.25 27.19 -5.25
CA GLU A 250 -12.07 26.06 -5.70
C GLU A 250 -11.55 24.73 -5.16
N PHE A 251 -10.21 24.57 -5.08
CA PHE A 251 -9.58 23.43 -4.44
C PHE A 251 -10.06 23.28 -3.00
N ARG A 252 -10.02 24.34 -2.20
CA ARG A 252 -10.50 24.30 -0.81
C ARG A 252 -12.00 24.14 -0.67
N GLY A 253 -12.76 24.62 -1.65
CA GLY A 253 -14.21 24.41 -1.74
C GLY A 253 -14.60 23.01 -2.22
N ALA A 254 -13.67 22.16 -2.63
CA ALA A 254 -13.96 20.84 -3.19
C ALA A 254 -14.33 19.78 -2.15
N GLY A 255 -14.09 20.03 -0.85
CA GLY A 255 -14.50 19.15 0.23
C GLY A 255 -13.53 19.11 1.41
N PRO A 256 -13.82 18.29 2.42
CA PRO A 256 -12.99 18.18 3.62
C PRO A 256 -11.57 17.65 3.36
N ASN A 257 -11.38 16.92 2.25
CA ASN A 257 -10.11 16.30 1.87
C ASN A 257 -9.11 17.25 1.19
N PHE A 258 -9.46 18.52 0.96
CA PHE A 258 -8.67 19.48 0.19
C PHE A 258 -8.39 20.76 0.99
N ARG A 259 -7.74 20.65 2.16
CA ARG A 259 -7.59 21.76 3.13
C ARG A 259 -6.19 22.33 3.21
N GLU A 260 -5.28 21.86 2.37
CA GLU A 260 -3.88 22.22 2.39
C GLU A 260 -3.67 23.74 2.19
N GLY A 261 -2.72 24.28 2.96
CA GLY A 261 -2.33 25.68 2.91
C GLY A 261 -1.58 26.04 1.62
N ALA A 262 -1.70 27.28 1.15
CA ALA A 262 -0.91 27.76 0.00
C ALA A 262 0.60 27.60 0.21
N PRO A 263 1.17 27.89 1.39
CA PRO A 263 2.60 27.68 1.64
C PRO A 263 3.02 26.22 1.48
N TYR A 264 2.20 25.28 1.97
CA TYR A 264 2.45 23.85 1.86
C TYR A 264 2.40 23.37 0.41
N LEU A 265 1.35 23.75 -0.33
CA LEU A 265 1.19 23.35 -1.73
C LEU A 265 2.30 23.91 -2.63
N LEU A 266 2.76 25.14 -2.39
CA LEU A 266 3.90 25.72 -3.09
C LEU A 266 5.20 24.97 -2.77
N ALA A 267 5.45 24.66 -1.50
CA ALA A 267 6.64 23.91 -1.08
C ALA A 267 6.66 22.48 -1.64
N ALA A 268 5.49 21.85 -1.78
CA ALA A 268 5.33 20.53 -2.38
C ALA A 268 5.40 20.54 -3.92
N GLY A 269 5.52 21.72 -4.57
CA GLY A 269 5.46 21.84 -6.02
C GLY A 269 4.08 21.55 -6.63
N ALA A 270 3.04 21.45 -5.79
CA ALA A 270 1.66 21.17 -6.18
C ALA A 270 0.86 22.45 -6.52
N ALA A 271 1.46 23.63 -6.31
CA ALA A 271 0.89 24.91 -6.70
C ALA A 271 1.96 25.82 -7.31
N GLU A 272 1.51 26.80 -8.09
CA GLU A 272 2.34 27.89 -8.59
C GLU A 272 1.62 29.22 -8.36
N ARG A 273 2.39 30.31 -8.34
CA ARG A 273 1.82 31.65 -8.40
C ARG A 273 1.71 32.06 -9.85
N VAL A 274 0.50 32.33 -10.32
CA VAL A 274 0.29 32.86 -11.67
C VAL A 274 0.60 34.37 -11.65
N PRO A 275 1.57 34.87 -12.44
CA PRO A 275 1.87 36.29 -12.51
C PRO A 275 0.70 37.03 -13.17
N GLY A 276 0.04 37.96 -12.44
CA GLY A 276 -1.00 38.83 -13.02
C GLY A 276 -2.14 39.25 -12.12
N THR A 277 -2.28 38.74 -10.90
CA THR A 277 -3.31 39.21 -9.94
C THR A 277 -2.67 39.98 -8.80
N SER A 278 -2.31 41.25 -9.06
CA SER A 278 -2.23 42.25 -7.99
C SER A 278 -3.62 42.86 -7.82
N GLY A 279 -4.17 42.76 -6.60
CA GLY A 279 -5.14 43.70 -6.05
C GLY A 279 -6.50 43.85 -6.76
N ALA A 280 -7.53 43.32 -6.11
CA ALA A 280 -8.71 44.09 -5.74
C ALA A 280 -9.23 43.55 -4.41
#